data_AF-A0A356C1X2-F1
#
_entry.id   AF-A0A356C1X2-F1
#
_cell.length_a   1.000
_cell.length_b   1.000
_cell.length_c   1.000
_cell.angle_alpha   90.00
_cell.angle_beta   90.00
_cell.angle_gamma   90.00
#
_symmetry.space_group_name_H-M   'P 1'
#
loop_
_entity.id
_entity.type
_entity.pdbx_description
1 polymer ?
#
loop_
_entity_poly.entity_id
_entity_poly.type
_entity_poly.pdbx_seq_one_letter_code
_entity_poly.pdbx_strand_id
1 'polypeptide(L)'
;IAITGKAESTLAQLTDIALVYTYSRESDHLNLAPTTSAVMTLVLGDALAVTLSMLGGFEDSDFHRYHPGGSLGEQLSALKDEGR
;
A
#
# COMPACT_ATOMS: atom_id res chain seq x y z
N ILE A 1 3.85 13.59 -6.49
CA ILE A 1 4.54 12.42 -5.87
C ILE A 1 4.66 11.32 -6.92
N ALA A 2 5.81 10.66 -7.01
CA ALA A 2 6.06 9.57 -7.97
C ALA A 2 6.66 8.36 -7.25
N ILE A 3 6.34 7.16 -7.73
CA ILE A 3 7.01 5.90 -7.35
C ILE A 3 7.69 5.35 -8.61
N THR A 4 9.00 5.15 -8.59
CA THR A 4 9.76 4.74 -9.79
C THR A 4 11.03 3.97 -9.45
N GLY A 5 11.47 3.10 -10.36
CA GLY A 5 12.70 2.33 -10.22
C GLY A 5 13.99 3.09 -10.59
N LYS A 6 13.88 4.33 -11.07
CA LYS A 6 15.01 5.11 -11.61
C LYS A 6 14.98 6.56 -11.13
N ALA A 7 15.98 6.95 -10.35
CA ALA A 7 16.11 8.31 -9.81
C ALA A 7 16.34 9.37 -10.90
N GLU A 8 16.96 8.98 -12.01
CA GLU A 8 17.30 9.86 -13.13
C GLU A 8 16.21 9.91 -14.20
N SER A 9 15.08 9.23 -13.98
CA SER A 9 13.97 9.25 -14.94
C SER A 9 13.34 10.63 -15.04
N THR A 10 12.79 10.96 -16.22
CA THR A 10 12.01 12.19 -16.41
C THR A 10 10.89 12.30 -15.37
N LEU A 11 10.24 11.18 -15.01
CA LEU A 11 9.19 11.15 -13.99
C LEU A 11 9.72 11.57 -12.60
N ALA A 12 10.89 11.06 -12.18
CA ALA A 12 11.50 11.44 -10.91
C ALA A 12 11.90 12.91 -10.89
N GLN A 13 12.53 13.40 -11.97
CA GLN A 13 13.04 14.77 -12.06
C GLN A 13 11.93 15.84 -12.10
N LEU A 14 10.77 15.51 -12.67
CA LEU A 14 9.64 16.45 -12.80
C LEU A 14 8.63 16.37 -11.66
N THR A 15 8.90 15.62 -10.60
CA THR A 15 7.97 15.45 -9.47
C THR A 15 8.56 16.02 -8.18
N ASP A 16 7.74 16.69 -7.36
CA ASP A 16 8.20 17.31 -6.11
C ASP A 16 8.79 16.32 -5.10
N ILE A 17 8.21 15.11 -5.02
CA ILE A 17 8.66 14.02 -4.15
C ILE A 17 8.69 12.73 -4.95
N ALA A 18 9.87 12.15 -5.13
CA ALA A 18 10.08 10.87 -5.77
C ALA A 18 10.45 9.80 -4.74
N LEU A 19 9.64 8.75 -4.65
CA LEU A 19 9.94 7.52 -3.94
C LEU A 19 10.61 6.56 -4.90
N VAL A 20 11.94 6.51 -4.83
CA VAL A 20 12.75 5.69 -5.73
C VAL A 20 13.04 4.34 -5.08
N TYR A 21 12.69 3.25 -5.75
CA TYR A 21 13.07 1.91 -5.33
C TYR A 21 14.11 1.32 -6.29
N THR A 22 14.82 0.30 -5.83
CA THR A 22 15.81 -0.42 -6.64
C THR A 22 15.57 -1.91 -6.52
N TYR A 23 15.78 -2.63 -7.61
CA TYR A 23 15.72 -4.07 -7.67
C TYR A 23 16.73 -4.57 -8.71
N SER A 24 17.20 -5.80 -8.58
CA SER A 24 18.25 -6.34 -9.46
C SER A 24 17.69 -6.87 -10.78
N ARG A 25 16.57 -7.60 -10.73
CA ARG A 25 15.89 -8.17 -11.90
C ARG A 25 14.43 -8.52 -11.61
N GLU A 26 13.63 -8.56 -12.66
CA GLU A 26 12.35 -9.23 -12.66
C GLU A 26 12.55 -10.74 -12.48
N SER A 27 11.55 -11.36 -11.86
CA SER A 27 11.56 -12.78 -11.53
C SER A 27 11.36 -13.66 -12.77
N ASP A 28 10.76 -13.14 -13.84
CA ASP A 28 10.58 -13.89 -15.08
C ASP A 28 11.92 -14.14 -15.80
N HIS A 29 11.98 -15.21 -16.59
CA HIS A 29 13.21 -15.66 -17.24
C HIS A 29 13.71 -14.70 -18.33
N LEU A 30 12.86 -13.82 -18.86
CA LEU A 30 13.24 -12.82 -19.87
C LEU A 30 13.60 -11.47 -19.24
N ASN A 31 13.36 -11.30 -17.94
CA ASN A 31 13.53 -10.02 -17.25
C ASN A 31 12.66 -8.89 -17.87
N LEU A 32 11.43 -9.22 -18.29
CA LEU A 32 10.53 -8.29 -18.99
C LEU A 32 9.20 -8.09 -18.27
N ALA A 33 8.68 -9.14 -17.65
CA ALA A 33 7.36 -9.08 -17.02
C ALA A 33 7.46 -8.36 -15.67
N PRO A 34 6.62 -7.35 -15.41
CA PRO A 34 6.56 -6.72 -14.09
C PRO A 34 6.19 -7.77 -13.05
N THR A 35 7.16 -8.13 -12.21
CA THR A 35 7.01 -9.15 -11.18
C THR A 35 7.59 -8.61 -9.89
N THR A 36 8.91 -8.55 -9.80
CA THR A 36 9.62 -7.95 -8.67
C THR A 36 9.27 -6.47 -8.54
N SER A 37 9.29 -5.72 -9.65
CA SER A 37 8.96 -4.28 -9.63
C SER A 37 7.51 -3.99 -9.24
N ALA A 38 6.57 -4.83 -9.70
CA ALA A 38 5.16 -4.71 -9.36
C ALA A 38 4.93 -4.95 -7.86
N VAL A 39 5.55 -6.00 -7.28
CA VAL A 39 5.48 -6.28 -5.84
C VAL A 39 6.14 -5.17 -5.02
N MET A 40 7.29 -4.65 -5.44
CA MET A 40 7.93 -3.52 -4.74
C MET A 40 7.01 -2.30 -4.72
N THR A 41 6.35 -2.00 -5.85
CA THR A 41 5.39 -0.89 -5.93
C THR A 41 4.18 -1.11 -5.01
N LEU A 42 3.63 -2.33 -4.96
CA LEU A 42 2.55 -2.69 -4.05
C LEU A 42 2.97 -2.51 -2.58
N VAL A 43 4.13 -3.05 -2.19
CA VAL A 43 4.65 -2.94 -0.81
C VAL A 43 4.85 -1.48 -0.40
N LEU A 44 5.36 -0.64 -1.29
CA LEU A 44 5.50 0.79 -1.01
C LEU A 44 4.13 1.47 -0.85
N GLY A 45 3.16 1.12 -1.69
CA GLY A 45 1.79 1.59 -1.57
C GLY A 45 1.15 1.22 -0.23
N ASP A 46 1.28 -0.04 0.17
CA ASP A 46 0.75 -0.55 1.44
C ASP A 46 1.42 0.13 2.63
N ALA A 47 2.75 0.26 2.62
CA ALA A 47 3.48 0.95 3.69
C ALA A 47 3.02 2.40 3.84
N LEU A 48 2.80 3.12 2.73
CA LEU A 48 2.26 4.48 2.76
C LEU A 48 0.82 4.51 3.29
N ALA A 49 -0.04 3.63 2.79
CA ALA A 49 -1.44 3.58 3.19
C ALA A 49 -1.60 3.28 4.69
N VAL A 50 -0.86 2.29 5.21
CA VAL A 50 -0.84 1.93 6.62
C VAL A 50 -0.30 3.08 7.47
N THR A 51 0.80 3.71 7.04
CA THR A 51 1.38 4.84 7.77
C THR A 51 0.40 6.02 7.84
N LEU A 52 -0.26 6.35 6.72
CA LEU A 52 -1.27 7.42 6.68
C LEU A 52 -2.52 7.07 7.49
N SER A 53 -2.94 5.80 7.48
CA SER A 53 -4.05 5.31 8.30
C SER A 53 -3.77 5.52 9.79
N MET A 54 -2.56 5.14 10.25
CA MET A 54 -2.13 5.35 11.64
C MET A 54 -2.04 6.83 12.00
N LEU A 55 -1.38 7.65 11.16
CA LEU A 55 -1.23 9.08 11.42
C LEU A 55 -2.55 9.85 11.32
N GLY A 56 -3.48 9.35 10.51
CA GLY A 56 -4.83 9.89 10.34
C GLY A 56 -5.80 9.48 11.45
N GLY A 57 -5.38 8.62 12.39
CA GLY A 57 -6.23 8.16 13.49
C GLY A 57 -7.40 7.30 13.01
N PHE A 58 -7.20 6.49 11.97
CA PHE A 58 -8.24 5.59 11.46
C PHE A 58 -8.54 4.48 12.49
N GLU A 59 -9.81 4.35 12.89
CA GLU A 59 -10.24 3.42 13.95
C GLU A 59 -11.05 2.24 13.41
N ASP A 60 -11.26 1.23 14.25
CA ASP A 60 -12.09 0.06 13.95
C ASP A 60 -13.52 0.44 13.53
N SER A 61 -14.09 1.51 14.10
CA SER A 61 -15.39 2.04 13.68
C SER A 61 -15.39 2.55 12.25
N ASP A 62 -14.30 3.17 11.81
CA ASP A 62 -14.16 3.64 10.43
C ASP A 62 -14.02 2.44 9.49
N PHE A 63 -13.23 1.43 9.87
CA PHE A 63 -13.11 0.20 9.10
C PHE A 63 -14.46 -0.47 8.87
N HIS A 64 -15.25 -0.67 9.94
CA HIS A 64 -16.59 -1.25 9.85
C HIS A 64 -17.53 -0.38 9.01
N ARG A 65 -17.49 0.94 9.18
CA ARG A 65 -18.30 1.87 8.39
C ARG A 65 -18.05 1.74 6.88
N TYR A 66 -16.80 1.53 6.47
CA TYR A 66 -16.44 1.39 5.07
C TYR A 66 -16.56 -0.04 4.54
N HIS A 67 -16.64 -1.05 5.42
CA HIS A 67 -16.71 -2.46 5.05
C HIS A 67 -17.82 -3.23 5.82
N PRO A 68 -19.08 -2.76 5.83
CA PRO A 68 -20.09 -3.27 6.75
C PRO A 68 -20.54 -4.71 6.49
N GLY A 69 -20.34 -5.24 5.28
CA GLY A 69 -20.72 -6.60 4.88
C GLY A 69 -19.55 -7.51 4.53
N GLY A 70 -18.32 -7.11 4.88
CA GLY A 70 -17.13 -7.93 4.68
C GLY A 70 -16.83 -8.79 5.91
N SER A 71 -16.18 -9.93 5.72
CA SER A 71 -15.82 -10.85 6.82
C SER A 71 -15.03 -10.17 7.94
N LEU A 72 -14.15 -9.22 7.61
CA LEU A 72 -13.39 -8.43 8.60
C LEU A 72 -14.28 -7.39 9.31
N GLY A 73 -15.22 -6.77 8.59
CA GLY A 73 -16.17 -5.83 9.17
C GLY A 73 -17.13 -6.51 10.15
N GLU A 74 -17.53 -7.75 9.87
CA GLU A 74 -18.34 -8.58 10.78
C GLU A 74 -17.57 -8.96 12.06
N GLN A 75 -16.27 -9.29 11.96
CA GLN A 75 -15.43 -9.59 13.13
C GLN A 75 -15.34 -8.41 14.11
N LEU A 76 -15.27 -7.17 13.59
CA LEU A 76 -15.24 -5.97 14.43
C LEU A 76 -16.58 -5.69 15.14
N SER A 77 -17.70 -6.15 14.59
CA SER A 77 -19.00 -6.08 15.29
C SER A 77 -19.05 -7.05 16.47
N ALA A 78 -18.57 -8.28 16.30
CA ALA A 78 -18.58 -9.31 17.35
C ALA A 78 -17.74 -8.90 18.58
N LEU A 79 -16.60 -8.24 18.36
CA LEU A 79 -15.74 -7.73 19.44
C LEU A 79 -16.40 -6.63 20.29
N LYS A 80 -17.38 -5.90 19.74
CA LYS A 80 -18.14 -4.88 20.49
C LYS A 80 -19.25 -5.49 21.36
N ASP A 81 -19.75 -6.67 21.01
CA ASP A 81 -20.82 -7.35 21.75
C ASP A 81 -20.29 -8.18 22.95
N GLU A 82 -19.03 -8.63 22.92
CA GLU A 82 -18.40 -9.37 24.03
C GLU A 82 -17.93 -8.49 25.21
N GLY A 83 -17.99 -7.16 25.06
CA GLY A 83 -17.59 -6.18 26.07
C GLY A 83 -18.73 -5.56 26.89
N ARG A 84 -19.95 -6.13 26.85
CA ARG A 84 -21.12 -5.69 27.62
C ARG A 84 -21.51 -6.64 28.75
#